data_AF-A0A653Q4X8-F1
#
_entry.id   AF-A0A653Q4X8-F1
#
_cell.length_a   1.000
_cell.length_b   1.000
_cell.length_c   1.000
_cell.angle_alpha   90.00
_cell.angle_beta   90.00
_cell.angle_gamma   90.00
#
_symmetry.space_group_name_H-M   'P 1'
#
loop_
_entity.id
_entity.type
_entity.pdbx_description
1 polymer ?
#
loop_
_entity_poly.entity_id
_entity_poly.type
_entity_poly.pdbx_seq_one_letter_code
_entity_poly.pdbx_strand_id
1 'polypeptide(L)'
;MKITRHIIIRILAVAIPLLLLYFYSEMAIEANRQREHRTDVGLGIAFLFAFVLIILLVGFITDSLIRIYKEQYSIALINVPFLLLFLIPVLYISCQFSGEVF
;
A
#
# COMPACT_ATOMS: atom_id res chain seq x y z
N MET A 1 -20.74 6.33 16.43
CA MET A 1 -20.79 5.15 15.53
C MET A 1 -20.52 5.47 14.04
N LYS A 2 -20.91 6.63 13.49
CA LYS A 2 -20.67 6.93 12.06
C LYS A 2 -19.18 7.05 11.68
N ILE A 3 -18.39 7.79 12.47
CA ILE A 3 -16.94 8.00 12.22
C ILE A 3 -16.14 6.70 12.40
N THR A 4 -16.42 5.91 13.44
CA THR A 4 -15.75 4.63 13.69
C THR A 4 -15.90 3.67 12.50
N ARG A 5 -17.10 3.59 11.92
CA ARG A 5 -17.35 2.80 10.71
C ARG A 5 -16.48 3.26 9.54
N HIS A 6 -16.34 4.57 9.34
CA HIS A 6 -15.48 5.15 8.31
C HIS A 6 -14.00 4.81 8.50
N ILE A 7 -13.53 4.72 9.74
CA ILE A 7 -12.16 4.30 10.06
C ILE A 7 -11.98 2.80 9.79
N ILE A 8 -12.89 1.96 10.31
CA ILE A 8 -12.81 0.49 10.15
C ILE A 8 -12.77 0.10 8.67
N ILE A 9 -13.64 0.68 7.85
CA ILE A 9 -13.67 0.38 6.41
C ILE A 9 -12.32 0.69 5.74
N ARG A 10 -11.65 1.77 6.13
CA ARG A 10 -10.35 2.17 5.58
C ARG A 10 -9.22 1.28 6.05
N ILE A 11 -9.24 0.88 7.32
CA ILE A 11 -8.31 -0.11 7.85
C ILE A 11 -8.45 -1.41 7.07
N LEU A 12 -9.68 -1.89 6.86
CA LEU A 12 -9.93 -3.10 6.07
C LEU A 12 -9.52 -2.95 4.61
N ALA A 13 -9.80 -1.80 3.99
CA ALA A 13 -9.41 -1.52 2.62
C ALA A 13 -7.89 -1.57 2.39
N VAL A 14 -7.09 -1.21 3.41
CA VAL A 14 -5.62 -1.34 3.38
C VAL A 14 -5.18 -2.74 3.78
N ALA A 15 -5.71 -3.28 4.87
CA ALA A 15 -5.26 -4.53 5.45
C ALA A 15 -5.52 -5.74 4.53
N ILE A 16 -6.69 -5.82 3.91
CA ILE A 16 -7.07 -6.97 3.06
C ILE A 16 -6.06 -7.17 1.90
N PRO A 17 -5.81 -6.18 1.03
CA PRO A 17 -4.88 -6.39 -0.08
C PRO A 17 -3.44 -6.64 0.38
N LEU A 18 -3.00 -6.02 1.48
CA LEU A 18 -1.66 -6.26 2.03
C LEU A 18 -1.52 -7.66 2.63
N LEU A 19 -2.54 -8.16 3.34
CA LEU A 19 -2.55 -9.53 3.87
C LEU A 19 -2.58 -10.56 2.75
N LEU A 20 -3.39 -10.33 1.71
CA LEU A 20 -3.42 -11.22 0.54
C LEU A 20 -2.05 -11.27 -0.15
N LEU A 21 -1.40 -10.12 -0.32
CA LEU A 21 -0.06 -10.06 -0.87
C LEU A 21 0.97 -10.76 0.03
N TYR A 22 0.85 -10.61 1.35
CA TYR A 22 1.72 -11.30 2.31
C TYR A 22 1.60 -12.83 2.17
N PHE A 23 0.38 -13.38 2.19
CA PHE A 23 0.18 -14.82 2.01
C PHE A 23 0.67 -15.30 0.64
N TYR A 24 0.39 -14.54 -0.42
CA TYR A 24 0.93 -14.84 -1.74
C TYR A 24 2.46 -14.87 -1.75
N SER A 25 3.10 -13.92 -1.07
CA SER A 25 4.56 -13.81 -1.00
C SER A 25 5.18 -15.01 -0.29
N GLU A 26 4.62 -15.41 0.86
CA GLU A 26 5.06 -16.62 1.60
C GLU A 26 4.97 -17.87 0.72
N MET A 27 3.83 -18.07 0.05
CA MET A 27 3.65 -19.21 -0.86
C MET A 27 4.63 -19.18 -2.05
N ALA A 28 4.84 -17.99 -2.65
CA ALA A 28 5.74 -17.83 -3.78
C ALA A 28 7.21 -18.07 -3.40
N ILE A 29 7.63 -17.61 -2.22
CA ILE A 29 8.98 -17.82 -1.68
C ILE A 29 9.21 -19.30 -1.39
N GLU A 30 8.26 -19.97 -0.73
CA GLU A 30 8.39 -21.39 -0.41
C GLU A 30 8.42 -22.26 -1.67
N ALA A 31 7.54 -21.98 -2.64
CA ALA A 31 7.56 -22.66 -3.94
C ALA A 31 8.89 -22.45 -4.69
N ASN A 32 9.52 -21.27 -4.58
CA ASN A 32 10.80 -20.99 -5.21
C ASN A 32 11.98 -21.71 -4.52
N ARG A 33 11.91 -21.92 -3.20
CA ARG A 33 12.93 -22.69 -2.47
C ARG A 33 12.98 -24.15 -2.92
N GLN A 34 11.83 -24.70 -3.31
CA GLN A 34 11.68 -26.08 -3.76
C GLN A 34 12.07 -26.28 -5.23
N ARG A 35 12.33 -25.21 -5.99
CA ARG A 35 12.75 -25.30 -7.41
C ARG A 35 14.25 -25.56 -7.52
N GLU A 36 14.61 -26.36 -8.52
CA GLU A 36 16.00 -26.68 -8.88
C GLU A 36 16.77 -25.44 -9.37
N HIS A 37 16.07 -24.49 -10.01
CA HIS A 37 16.60 -23.18 -10.36
C HIS A 37 15.78 -22.08 -9.68
N ARG A 38 16.38 -21.44 -8.68
CA ARG A 38 15.79 -20.31 -7.96
C ARG A 38 15.71 -19.10 -8.88
N THR A 39 14.53 -18.50 -9.00
CA THR A 39 14.31 -17.24 -9.71
C THR A 39 14.27 -16.06 -8.73
N ASP A 40 14.39 -14.83 -9.23
CA ASP A 40 14.21 -13.63 -8.42
C ASP A 40 12.72 -13.36 -8.16
N VAL A 41 12.16 -14.14 -7.24
CA VAL A 41 10.77 -13.98 -6.77
C VAL A 41 10.60 -12.71 -5.94
N GLY A 42 11.68 -12.22 -5.33
CA GLY A 42 11.67 -10.97 -4.56
C GLY A 42 11.30 -9.78 -5.43
N LEU A 43 11.89 -9.68 -6.63
CA LEU A 43 11.57 -8.61 -7.58
C LEU A 43 10.11 -8.67 -8.05
N GLY A 44 9.58 -9.87 -8.33
CA GLY A 44 8.18 -10.04 -8.71
C GLY A 44 7.20 -9.62 -7.60
N ILE A 45 7.49 -10.00 -6.36
CA ILE A 45 6.72 -9.57 -5.19
C ILE A 45 6.81 -8.04 -5.01
N ALA A 46 7.99 -7.45 -5.20
CA ALA A 46 8.18 -6.00 -5.09
C ALA A 46 7.35 -5.23 -6.12
N PHE A 47 7.27 -5.70 -7.37
CA PHE A 47 6.40 -5.10 -8.39
C PHE A 47 4.92 -5.21 -8.03
N LEU A 48 4.47 -6.38 -7.54
CA LEU A 48 3.09 -6.55 -7.06
C LEU A 48 2.79 -5.65 -5.87
N PHE A 49 3.73 -5.51 -4.94
CA PHE A 49 3.61 -4.59 -3.81
C PHE A 49 3.45 -3.15 -4.28
N ALA A 50 4.33 -2.68 -5.16
CA ALA A 50 4.25 -1.33 -5.73
C ALA A 50 2.90 -1.09 -6.44
N PHE A 51 2.43 -2.07 -7.22
CA PHE A 51 1.13 -1.99 -7.88
C PHE A 51 -0.04 -1.86 -6.88
N VAL A 52 -0.06 -2.67 -5.82
CA VAL A 52 -1.05 -2.59 -4.75
C VAL A 52 -1.01 -1.23 -4.06
N LEU A 53 0.19 -0.72 -3.74
CA LEU A 53 0.35 0.60 -3.12
C LEU A 53 -0.15 1.73 -4.01
N ILE A 54 0.12 1.69 -5.32
CA ILE A 54 -0.37 2.70 -6.26
C ILE A 54 -1.90 2.72 -6.30
N ILE A 55 -2.54 1.55 -6.37
CA ILE A 55 -4.01 1.44 -6.36
C ILE A 55 -4.59 2.03 -5.07
N LEU A 56 -4.01 1.67 -3.91
CA LEU A 56 -4.46 2.20 -2.63
C LEU A 56 -4.29 3.72 -2.57
N LEU A 57 -3.12 4.23 -2.97
CA LEU A 57 -2.82 5.66 -2.97
C LEU A 57 -3.83 6.43 -3.83
N VAL A 58 -4.05 5.99 -5.08
CA VAL A 58 -5.04 6.60 -5.99
C VAL A 58 -6.44 6.55 -5.39
N GLY A 59 -6.82 5.44 -4.77
CA GLY A 59 -8.10 5.28 -4.09
C GLY A 59 -8.30 6.28 -2.95
N PHE A 60 -7.30 6.43 -2.07
CA PHE A 60 -7.36 7.38 -0.95
C PHE A 60 -7.31 8.84 -1.40
N ILE A 61 -6.55 9.18 -2.43
CA ILE A 61 -6.55 10.51 -3.04
C ILE A 61 -7.93 10.81 -3.61
N THR A 62 -8.49 9.90 -4.40
CA THR A 62 -9.82 10.06 -5.03
C THR A 62 -10.92 10.20 -3.99
N ASP A 63 -10.94 9.37 -2.93
CA ASP A 63 -11.91 9.50 -1.83
C ASP A 63 -11.75 10.84 -1.10
N SER A 64 -10.51 11.32 -0.90
CA SER A 64 -10.25 12.63 -0.28
C SER A 64 -10.80 13.77 -1.13
N LEU A 65 -10.51 13.79 -2.44
CA LEU A 65 -10.99 14.81 -3.37
C LEU A 65 -12.53 14.85 -3.43
N ILE A 66 -13.17 13.68 -3.56
CA ILE A 66 -14.64 13.58 -3.59
C ILE A 66 -15.26 14.11 -2.29
N ARG A 67 -14.64 13.84 -1.12
CA ARG A 67 -15.16 14.30 0.17
C ARG A 67 -14.95 15.78 0.41
N ILE A 68 -13.82 16.33 -0.02
CA ILE A 68 -13.56 17.77 0.00
C ILE A 68 -14.60 18.49 -0.87
N TYR A 69 -14.84 17.99 -2.09
CA TYR A 69 -15.86 18.55 -2.98
C TYR A 69 -17.28 18.49 -2.39
N LYS A 70 -17.58 17.47 -1.57
CA LYS A 70 -18.86 17.33 -0.85
C LYS A 70 -18.88 18.03 0.51
N GLU A 71 -17.89 18.86 0.82
CA GLU A 71 -17.73 19.59 2.10
C GLU A 71 -17.67 18.69 3.35
N GLN A 72 -17.30 17.41 3.17
CA GLN A 72 -17.18 16.43 4.26
C GLN A 72 -15.77 16.42 4.88
N TYR A 73 -15.29 17.59 5.30
CA TYR A 73 -13.90 17.80 5.75
C TYR A 73 -13.48 16.86 6.89
N SER A 74 -14.34 16.65 7.89
CA SER A 74 -14.03 15.77 9.03
C SER A 74 -13.78 14.32 8.61
N ILE A 75 -14.41 13.86 7.53
CA ILE A 75 -14.20 12.50 7.00
C ILE A 75 -12.98 12.48 6.06
N ALA A 76 -12.73 13.56 5.32
CA ALA A 76 -11.52 13.69 4.50
C ALA A 76 -10.24 13.66 5.36
N LEU A 77 -10.26 14.30 6.53
CA LEU A 77 -9.13 14.29 7.48
C LEU A 77 -8.74 12.87 7.94
N ILE A 78 -9.68 11.92 7.94
CA ILE A 78 -9.40 10.53 8.30
C ILE A 78 -8.44 9.88 7.28
N ASN A 79 -8.40 10.34 6.04
CA ASN A 79 -7.51 9.80 5.01
C ASN A 79 -6.05 10.25 5.19
N VAL A 80 -5.82 11.38 5.84
CA VAL A 80 -4.48 11.95 6.04
C VAL A 80 -3.49 10.96 6.66
N PRO A 81 -3.77 10.28 7.78
CA PRO A 81 -2.83 9.31 8.34
C PRO A 81 -2.52 8.15 7.38
N PHE A 82 -3.50 7.68 6.60
CA PHE A 82 -3.27 6.61 5.61
C PHE A 82 -2.39 7.09 4.45
N LEU A 83 -2.64 8.31 3.95
CA LEU A 83 -1.82 8.93 2.91
C LEU A 83 -0.38 9.16 3.39
N LEU A 84 -0.19 9.58 4.64
CA LEU A 84 1.13 9.73 5.25
C LEU A 84 1.88 8.40 5.33
N LEU A 85 1.19 7.30 5.66
CA LEU A 85 1.82 5.97 5.67
C LEU A 85 2.32 5.54 4.28
N PHE A 86 1.64 5.93 3.20
CA PHE A 86 2.09 5.65 1.85
C PHE A 86 3.34 6.45 1.43
N LEU A 87 3.71 7.51 2.16
CA LEU A 87 4.96 8.23 1.90
C LEU A 87 6.18 7.42 2.33
N ILE A 88 6.07 6.56 3.34
CA ILE A 88 7.18 5.76 3.85
C ILE A 88 7.83 4.90 2.75
N PRO A 89 7.09 4.04 2.01
CA PRO A 89 7.69 3.24 0.95
C PRO A 89 8.23 4.10 -0.21
N VAL A 90 7.58 5.22 -0.53
CA VAL A 90 8.08 6.16 -1.55
C VAL A 90 9.43 6.74 -1.14
N LEU A 91 9.52 7.28 0.08
CA LEU A 91 10.77 7.84 0.62
C LEU A 91 11.87 6.78 0.74
N TYR A 92 11.51 5.55 1.12
CA TYR A 92 12.45 4.43 1.18
C TYR A 92 13.03 4.11 -0.20
N ILE A 93 12.17 3.98 -1.23
CA ILE A 93 12.61 3.74 -2.60
C ILE A 93 13.46 4.92 -3.10
N SER A 94 12.98 6.16 -2.92
CA SER A 94 13.74 7.35 -3.31
C SER A 94 15.11 7.41 -2.65
N CYS A 95 15.23 7.06 -1.37
CA CYS A 95 16.50 6.97 -0.65
C CYS A 95 17.44 5.94 -1.29
N GLN A 96 16.95 4.72 -1.57
CA GLN A 96 17.73 3.66 -2.21
C GLN A 96 18.18 4.02 -3.63
N PHE A 97 17.34 4.68 -4.41
CA PHE A 97 17.66 5.12 -5.78
C PHE A 97 18.54 6.38 -5.81
N SER A 98 18.51 7.22 -4.77
CA SER A 98 19.40 8.38 -4.63
C SER A 98 20.84 8.04 -4.22
N GLY A 99 21.21 6.76 -4.23
CA GLY A 99 22.51 6.21 -3.82
C GLY A 99 23.74 6.66 -4.62
N GLU A 100 23.68 7.78 -5.35
CA GLU A 100 24.84 8.49 -5.89
C GLU A 100 24.61 10.01 -5.74
N VAL A 101 24.81 10.57 -4.55
CA VAL A 101 25.49 11.87 -4.30
C VAL A 101 25.69 11.97 -2.77
N PHE A 102 26.72 11.32 -2.22
CA PHE A 102 27.52 11.81 -1.08
C PHE A 102 28.82 11.01 -0.99
#